data_AF-A0AAU9XH03-F1
#
_entry.id   AF-A0AAU9XH03-F1
#
_cell.length_a   1.000
_cell.length_b   1.000
_cell.length_c   1.000
_cell.angle_alpha   90.00
_cell.angle_beta   90.00
_cell.angle_gamma   90.00
#
_symmetry.space_group_name_H-M   'P 1'
#
loop_
_entity.id
_entity.type
_entity.pdbx_description
1 polymer ?
#
loop_
_entity_poly.entity_id
_entity_poly.type
_entity_poly.pdbx_seq_one_letter_code
_entity_poly.pdbx_strand_id
1 'polypeptide(L)'
;MLVGHIGPSALIEMIRIIKIGGLVCFNIRDGQLEDYQEKISELESLGSWKLISKRSLPFFESDDMPRETFLFICQVLDSAR
;
A
#
# COMPACT_ATOMS: atom_id res chain seq x y z
N MET A 1 18.49 6.99 1.25
CA MET A 1 17.32 6.73 0.37
C MET A 1 17.78 5.75 -0.70
N LEU A 2 17.20 4.55 -0.75
CA LEU A 2 17.51 3.59 -1.82
C LEU A 2 16.92 4.11 -3.13
N VAL A 3 17.68 4.03 -4.22
CA VAL A 3 17.20 4.40 -5.55
C VAL A 3 16.01 3.51 -5.90
N GLY A 4 14.87 4.13 -6.26
CA GLY A 4 13.65 3.40 -6.62
C GLY A 4 12.68 3.10 -5.46
N HIS A 5 12.91 3.60 -4.24
CA HIS A 5 11.93 3.49 -3.17
C HIS A 5 10.66 4.29 -3.50
N ILE A 6 9.51 3.61 -3.51
CA ILE A 6 8.20 4.20 -3.80
C ILE A 6 7.53 4.60 -2.49
N GLY A 7 7.45 5.90 -2.19
CA GLY A 7 6.85 6.40 -0.96
C GLY A 7 5.31 6.37 -0.94
N PRO A 8 4.69 6.77 0.20
CA PRO A 8 3.24 6.70 0.42
C PRO A 8 2.41 7.55 -0.56
N SER A 9 2.98 8.62 -1.11
CA SER A 9 2.31 9.46 -2.11
C SER A 9 1.89 8.68 -3.36
N ALA A 10 2.57 7.57 -3.69
CA ALA A 10 2.21 6.71 -4.80
C ALA A 10 0.83 6.07 -4.66
N LEU A 11 0.32 5.90 -3.43
CA LEU A 11 -1.03 5.36 -3.20
C LEU A 11 -2.11 6.25 -3.81
N ILE A 12 -1.91 7.57 -3.80
CA ILE A 12 -2.82 8.54 -4.43
C ILE A 12 -2.83 8.33 -5.94
N GLU A 13 -1.66 8.22 -6.55
CA GLU A 13 -1.54 7.99 -7.99
C GLU A 13 -2.13 6.65 -8.41
N MET A 14 -2.00 5.60 -7.58
CA MET A 14 -2.65 4.31 -7.82
C MET A 14 -4.18 4.44 -7.81
N ILE A 15 -4.76 5.12 -6.82
CA ILE A 15 -6.22 5.36 -6.78
C ILE A 15 -6.68 6.17 -7.98
N ARG A 16 -5.90 7.19 -8.40
CA ARG A 16 -6.24 8.08 -9.52
C ARG A 16 -6.38 7.35 -10.86
N ILE A 17 -5.55 6.33 -11.10
CA ILE A 17 -5.53 5.59 -12.38
C ILE A 17 -6.40 4.34 -12.40
N ILE A 18 -6.76 3.80 -11.22
CA ILE A 18 -7.58 2.59 -11.13
C ILE A 18 -9.06 2.97 -11.16
N LYS A 19 -9.84 2.24 -11.97
CA LYS A 19 -11.29 2.41 -12.05
C LYS A 19 -11.96 2.17 -10.69
N ILE A 20 -13.08 2.86 -10.43
CA ILE A 20 -13.95 2.57 -9.29
C ILE A 20 -14.36 1.09 -9.31
N GLY A 21 -14.30 0.44 -8.15
CA GLY A 21 -14.50 -0.99 -7.96
C GLY A 21 -13.28 -1.87 -8.30
N GLY A 22 -12.23 -1.30 -8.90
CA GLY A 22 -10.97 -1.97 -9.17
C GLY A 22 -10.14 -2.21 -7.90
N LEU A 23 -9.13 -3.07 -8.01
CA LEU A 23 -8.25 -3.43 -6.90
C LEU A 23 -6.86 -2.77 -7.05
N VAL A 24 -6.36 -2.23 -5.96
CA VAL A 24 -4.96 -1.83 -5.76
C VAL A 24 -4.32 -2.88 -4.87
N CYS A 25 -3.24 -3.49 -5.34
CA CYS A 25 -2.47 -4.50 -4.61
C CYS A 25 -1.03 -4.02 -4.47
N PHE A 26 -0.53 -3.92 -3.24
CA PHE A 26 0.84 -3.48 -2.95
C PHE A 26 1.34 -4.14 -1.68
N ASN A 27 2.65 -4.28 -1.55
CA ASN A 27 3.28 -4.78 -0.34
C ASN A 27 4.22 -3.74 0.27
N ILE A 28 4.27 -3.69 1.59
CA ILE A 28 5.20 -2.86 2.35
C ILE A 28 6.12 -3.78 3.14
N ARG A 29 7.44 -3.57 3.05
CA ARG A 29 8.41 -4.34 3.82
C ARG A 29 8.15 -4.15 5.32
N ASP A 30 8.40 -5.21 6.09
CA ASP A 30 8.40 -5.08 7.55
C ASP A 30 9.41 -4.00 7.99
N GLY A 31 9.04 -3.22 9.01
CA GLY A 31 9.79 -2.05 9.48
C GLY A 31 9.58 -0.74 8.69
N GLN A 32 8.88 -0.76 7.55
CA GLN A 32 8.56 0.47 6.79
C GLN A 32 7.07 0.84 6.85
N LEU A 33 6.23 0.03 7.50
CA LEU A 33 4.78 0.26 7.54
C LEU A 33 4.41 1.60 8.18
N GLU A 34 5.16 2.03 9.20
CA GLU A 34 4.93 3.29 9.91
C GLU A 34 4.93 4.50 8.95
N ASP A 35 5.82 4.50 7.95
CA ASP A 35 5.91 5.56 6.94
C ASP A 35 4.64 5.69 6.09
N TYR A 36 3.84 4.62 5.96
CA TYR A 36 2.62 4.59 5.14
C TYR A 36 1.34 4.70 5.97
N GLN A 37 1.42 4.55 7.29
CA GLN A 37 0.24 4.40 8.14
C GLN A 37 -0.69 5.62 8.08
N GLU A 38 -0.12 6.83 8.09
CA GLU A 38 -0.87 8.08 7.97
C GLU A 38 -1.65 8.12 6.65
N LYS A 39 -0.97 7.88 5.52
CA LYS A 39 -1.59 7.94 4.19
C LYS A 39 -2.64 6.85 3.99
N ILE A 40 -2.40 5.63 4.49
CA ILE A 40 -3.39 4.55 4.44
C ILE A 40 -4.65 4.95 5.21
N SER A 41 -4.47 5.46 6.44
CA SER A 41 -5.59 5.86 7.30
C SER A 41 -6.38 7.03 6.70
N GLU A 42 -5.69 8.00 6.11
CA GLU A 42 -6.30 9.12 5.38
C GLU A 42 -7.21 8.61 4.25
N LEU A 43 -6.68 7.75 3.37
CA LEU A 43 -7.43 7.22 2.22
C LEU A 43 -8.62 6.32 2.63
N GLU A 44 -8.51 5.61 3.75
CA GLU A 44 -9.64 4.87 4.34
C GLU A 44 -10.70 5.83 4.91
N SER A 45 -10.27 6.88 5.62
CA SER A 45 -11.18 7.84 6.26
C SER A 45 -11.94 8.70 5.25
N LEU A 46 -11.33 9.01 4.11
CA LEU A 46 -11.95 9.72 2.99
C LEU A 46 -12.90 8.84 2.18
N GLY A 47 -12.89 7.51 2.41
CA GLY A 47 -13.65 6.57 1.60
C GLY A 47 -13.13 6.45 0.17
N SER A 48 -11.88 6.84 -0.10
CA SER A 48 -11.25 6.70 -1.43
C SER A 48 -11.06 5.24 -1.81
N TRP A 49 -10.83 4.39 -0.81
CA TRP A 49 -10.77 2.94 -0.97
C TRP A 49 -11.31 2.21 0.25
N LYS A 50 -11.39 0.88 0.15
CA LYS A 50 -11.71 -0.02 1.25
C LYS A 50 -10.70 -1.15 1.30
N LEU A 51 -10.13 -1.41 2.49
CA LEU A 51 -9.29 -2.58 2.72
C LEU A 51 -10.12 -3.87 2.56
N ILE A 52 -9.68 -4.74 1.65
CA ILE A 52 -10.26 -6.06 1.40
C ILE A 52 -9.44 -7.13 2.13
N SER A 53 -8.12 -7.04 2.10
CA SER A 53 -7.26 -7.99 2.79
C SER A 53 -5.93 -7.34 3.17
N LYS A 54 -5.46 -7.65 4.38
CA LYS A 54 -4.08 -7.42 4.83
C LYS A 54 -3.50 -8.76 5.28
N ARG A 55 -2.33 -9.15 4.79
CA ARG A 55 -1.67 -10.41 5.17
C ARG A 55 -0.18 -10.17 5.38
N SER A 56 0.41 -10.77 6.42
CA SER A 56 1.86 -10.94 6.46
C SER A 56 2.22 -12.11 5.54
N LEU A 57 3.21 -11.91 4.69
CA LEU A 57 3.74 -12.92 3.79
C LEU A 57 5.26 -13.01 3.98
N PRO A 58 5.86 -14.20 3.83
CA PRO A 58 7.30 -14.32 3.73
C PRO A 58 7.82 -13.43 2.58
N PHE A 59 8.83 -12.63 2.88
CA PHE A 59 9.60 -11.86 1.92
C PHE A 59 11.00 -12.44 1.87
N PHE A 60 11.50 -12.73 0.67
CA PHE A 60 12.83 -13.32 0.50
C PHE A 60 13.79 -12.28 -0.04
N GLU A 61 14.96 -12.12 0.60
CA GLU A 61 16.23 -11.73 -0.04
C GLU A 61 17.39 -11.68 0.97
N SER A 62 18.18 -12.75 1.11
CA SER A 62 19.44 -12.79 1.89
C SER A 62 19.32 -12.41 3.38
N ASP A 63 20.41 -12.58 4.15
CA ASP A 63 20.39 -12.34 5.61
C ASP A 63 20.16 -10.86 6.01
N ASP A 64 20.27 -9.93 5.06
CA ASP A 64 20.24 -8.47 5.30
C ASP A 64 18.89 -7.80 4.99
N MET A 65 17.88 -8.52 4.50
CA MET A 65 16.54 -7.96 4.21
C MET A 65 15.48 -8.39 5.23
N PRO A 66 14.39 -7.60 5.38
CA PRO A 66 13.23 -8.02 6.15
C PRO A 66 12.68 -9.37 5.66
N ARG A 67 12.42 -10.29 6.60
CA ARG A 67 11.93 -11.65 6.28
C ARG A 67 10.45 -11.70 5.93
N GLU A 68 9.73 -10.61 6.20
CA GLU A 68 8.29 -10.52 5.99
C GLU A 68 7.92 -9.21 5.30
N THR A 69 6.74 -9.22 4.69
CA THR A 69 6.11 -8.05 4.09
C THR A 69 4.61 -8.09 4.36
N PHE A 70 4.01 -6.93 4.52
CA PHE A 70 2.56 -6.80 4.59
C PHE A 70 2.00 -6.58 3.19
N LEU A 71 1.24 -7.55 2.68
CA LEU A 71 0.44 -7.40 1.47
C LEU A 71 -0.89 -6.72 1.81
N PHE A 72 -1.22 -5.68 1.05
CA PHE A 72 -2.50 -4.98 1.09
C PHE A 72 -3.25 -5.19 -0.23
N ILE A 73 -4.55 -5.44 -0.11
CA ILE A 73 -5.50 -5.46 -1.22
C ILE A 73 -6.61 -4.49 -0.85
N CYS A 74 -6.72 -3.40 -1.62
CA CYS A 74 -7.73 -2.36 -1.40
C CYS A 74 -8.62 -2.25 -2.65
N GLN A 75 -9.93 -2.09 -2.45
CA GLN A 75 -10.85 -1.79 -3.53
C GLN A 75 -11.06 -0.27 -3.62
N VAL A 76 -10.88 0.31 -4.80
CA VAL A 76 -11.13 1.73 -5.04
C VAL A 76 -12.63 2.00 -4.98
N LEU A 77 -13.03 2.98 -4.19
CA LEU A 77 -14.42 3.38 -4.00
C LEU A 77 -14.70 4.75 -4.60
N ASP A 78 -13.71 5.64 -4.58
CA ASP A 78 -13.74 6.92 -5.26
C ASP A 78 -12.38 7.21 -5.90
N SER A 79 -12.40 7.86 -7.07
CA SER A 79 -11.18 8.34 -7.70
C SER A 79 -10.88 9.73 -7.14
N ALA A 80 -9.80 9.89 -6.39
CA ALA A 80 -9.29 11.22 -6.01
C ALA A 80 -9.09 12.05 -7.29
N ARG A 81 -10.00 12.99 -7.54
CA ARG A 81 -9.94 13.97 -8.63
C ARG A 81 -9.55 15.33 -8.10
#